data_AF-A0AAV5UB77-F1
#
_entry.id   AF-A0AAV5UB77-F1
#
_cell.length_a   1.000
_cell.length_b   1.000
_cell.length_c   1.000
_cell.angle_alpha   90.00
_cell.angle_beta   90.00
_cell.angle_gamma   90.00
#
_symmetry.space_group_name_H-M   'P 1'
#
loop_
_entity.id
_entity.type
_entity.pdbx_description
1 polymer ?
#
loop_
_entity_poly.entity_id
_entity_poly.type
_entity_poly.pdbx_seq_one_letter_code
_entity_poly.pdbx_strand_id
1 'polypeptide(L)'
;MSLQAKEATVVTLDANGREETERGISIELVQRGDIIKVLGGSKTPVDGVVIQGHSSVDESFITGESMPIVKKKGDSVVGGSLNTKGTILIQ
;
A
#
# COMPACT_ATOMS: atom_id res chain seq x y z
N MET A 1 11.96 4.38 -16.96
CA MET A 1 10.82 3.57 -16.51
C MET A 1 10.13 4.35 -15.40
N SER A 2 8.84 4.65 -15.52
CA SER A 2 8.11 5.36 -14.45
C SER A 2 8.00 4.44 -13.24
N LEU A 3 8.45 4.91 -12.08
CA LEU A 3 8.35 4.17 -10.81
C LEU A 3 6.94 4.26 -10.19
N GLN A 4 6.11 5.21 -10.64
CA GLN A 4 4.80 5.50 -10.05
C GLN A 4 3.71 4.56 -10.59
N ALA A 5 2.91 4.01 -9.68
CA ALA A 5 1.66 3.33 -10.02
C ALA A 5 0.69 4.35 -10.63
N LYS A 6 -0.03 3.95 -11.69
CA LYS A 6 -1.02 4.80 -12.37
C LYS A 6 -2.45 4.58 -11.84
N GLU A 7 -2.65 3.49 -11.13
CA GLU A 7 -3.93 3.09 -10.56
C GLU A 7 -3.73 2.69 -9.10
N ALA A 8 -4.78 2.86 -8.30
CA ALA A 8 -4.86 2.40 -6.92
C ALA A 8 -6.19 1.69 -6.69
N THR A 9 -6.18 0.69 -5.80
CA THR A 9 -7.41 0.01 -5.36
C THR A 9 -7.85 0.62 -4.05
N VAL A 10 -8.91 1.42 -4.08
CA VAL A 10 -9.57 1.93 -2.87
C VAL A 10 -10.49 0.86 -2.31
N VAL A 11 -10.48 0.72 -0.99
CA VAL A 11 -11.30 -0.23 -0.24
C VAL A 11 -12.20 0.52 0.74
N THR A 12 -13.46 0.11 0.80
CA THR A 12 -14.35 0.51 1.90
C THR A 12 -14.42 -0.62 2.91
N LEU A 13 -14.27 -0.29 4.20
CA LEU A 13 -14.37 -1.26 5.28
C LEU A 13 -15.76 -1.19 5.94
N ASP A 14 -16.31 -2.34 6.33
CA ASP A 14 -17.52 -2.42 7.14
C ASP A 14 -17.26 -2.00 8.60
N ALA A 15 -18.32 -1.98 9.42
CA ALA A 15 -18.22 -1.65 10.85
C ALA A 15 -17.32 -2.61 11.67
N ASN A 16 -16.97 -3.77 11.12
CA ASN A 16 -16.09 -4.77 11.73
C ASN A 16 -14.65 -4.70 11.20
N GLY A 17 -14.34 -3.75 10.31
CA GLY A 17 -13.03 -3.63 9.66
C GLY A 17 -12.79 -4.65 8.55
N ARG A 18 -13.83 -5.28 8.01
CA ARG A 18 -13.73 -6.21 6.88
C ARG A 18 -13.92 -5.45 5.57
N GLU A 19 -13.25 -5.91 4.51
CA GLU A 19 -13.41 -5.34 3.18
C GLU A 19 -14.86 -5.53 2.70
N GLU A 20 -15.56 -4.42 2.47
CA GLU A 20 -16.95 -4.41 1.99
C GLU A 20 -16.98 -4.25 0.47
N THR A 21 -16.20 -3.29 -0.05
CA THR A 21 -16.08 -3.05 -1.50
C THR A 21 -14.66 -2.65 -1.89
N GLU A 22 -14.31 -2.94 -3.14
CA GLU A 22 -13.05 -2.52 -3.76
C GLU A 22 -13.32 -1.81 -5.08
N ARG A 23 -12.55 -0.78 -5.39
CA ARG A 23 -12.62 -0.05 -6.65
C ARG A 23 -11.25 0.39 -7.13
N GLY A 24 -10.89 0.00 -8.35
CA GLY A 24 -9.75 0.59 -9.06
C GLY A 24 -10.06 2.01 -9.49
N ILE A 25 -9.20 2.97 -9.11
CA ILE A 25 -9.27 4.36 -9.52
C ILE A 25 -7.92 4.83 -10.06
N SER A 26 -7.93 5.91 -10.83
CA SER A 26 -6.69 6.63 -11.17
C SER A 26 -6.01 7.11 -9.90
N ILE A 27 -4.68 7.01 -9.86
CA ILE A 27 -3.87 7.51 -8.74
C ILE A 27 -4.13 8.99 -8.43
N GLU A 28 -4.48 9.77 -9.46
CA GLU A 28 -4.79 11.20 -9.34
C GLU A 28 -6.10 11.49 -8.58
N LEU A 29 -6.96 10.48 -8.42
CA LEU A 29 -8.23 10.57 -7.72
C LEU A 29 -8.13 10.13 -6.25
N VAL A 30 -6.98 9.61 -5.81
CA VAL A 30 -6.75 9.21 -4.43
C VAL A 30 -6.73 10.44 -3.53
N GLN A 31 -7.50 10.40 -2.45
CA GLN A 31 -7.59 11.46 -1.46
C GLN A 31 -7.06 11.01 -0.10
N ARG A 32 -6.73 11.98 0.76
CA ARG A 32 -6.35 11.68 2.15
C ARG A 32 -7.52 11.00 2.86
N GLY A 33 -7.22 9.91 3.55
CA GLY A 33 -8.22 9.12 4.27
C GLY A 33 -8.79 7.97 3.46
N ASP A 34 -8.53 7.88 2.14
CA ASP A 34 -8.82 6.68 1.38
C ASP A 34 -8.00 5.51 1.90
N ILE A 35 -8.64 4.34 1.99
CA ILE A 35 -7.96 3.11 2.35
C ILE A 35 -7.53 2.43 1.06
N ILE A 36 -6.22 2.24 0.89
CA ILE A 36 -5.65 1.67 -0.32
C ILE A 36 -5.17 0.24 -0.05
N LYS A 37 -5.59 -0.68 -0.91
CA LYS A 37 -5.14 -2.07 -0.89
C LYS A 37 -3.91 -2.25 -1.76
N VAL A 38 -2.85 -2.78 -1.14
CA VAL A 38 -1.58 -3.08 -1.81
C VAL A 38 -1.37 -4.58 -1.79
N LEU A 39 -1.44 -5.18 -2.99
CA LEU A 39 -1.26 -6.62 -3.17
C LEU A 39 0.23 -6.99 -3.18
N GLY A 40 0.54 -8.24 -2.85
CA GLY A 40 1.89 -8.78 -3.00
C GLY A 40 2.34 -8.76 -4.47
N GLY A 41 3.56 -8.32 -4.71
CA GLY A 41 4.12 -8.11 -6.04
C GLY A 41 3.76 -6.76 -6.68
N SER A 42 2.97 -5.92 -6.01
CA SER A 42 2.59 -4.59 -6.50
C SER A 42 3.37 -3.47 -5.83
N LYS A 43 3.47 -2.32 -6.49
CA LYS A 43 4.05 -1.12 -5.90
C LYS A 43 3.03 -0.39 -5.06
N THR A 44 3.50 0.14 -3.94
CA THR A 44 2.73 1.04 -3.08
C THR A 44 2.43 2.33 -3.87
N PRO A 45 1.16 2.69 -4.10
CA PRO A 45 0.82 3.81 -4.99
C PRO A 45 1.10 5.18 -4.37
N VAL A 46 0.97 5.31 -3.05
CA VAL A 46 1.18 6.54 -2.28
C VAL A 46 1.91 6.24 -0.96
N ASP A 47 2.44 7.26 -0.32
CA ASP A 47 2.88 7.17 1.08
C ASP A 47 1.66 6.93 1.98
N GLY A 48 1.84 6.17 3.06
CA GLY A 48 0.77 5.94 4.01
C GLY A 48 1.21 5.14 5.22
N VAL A 49 0.26 4.84 6.11
CA VAL A 49 0.47 3.99 7.29
C VAL A 49 -0.31 2.70 7.13
N VAL A 50 0.32 1.56 7.43
CA VAL A 50 -0.39 0.28 7.43
C VAL A 50 -1.47 0.26 8.50
N ILE A 51 -2.72 0.06 8.12
CA ILE A 51 -3.85 -0.07 9.03
C ILE A 51 -4.28 -1.53 9.24
N GLN A 52 -3.97 -2.41 8.29
CA GLN A 52 -4.29 -3.84 8.34
C GLN A 52 -3.30 -4.69 7.52
N GLY A 53 -3.11 -5.94 7.94
CA GLY A 53 -2.23 -6.90 7.28
C GLY A 53 -0.79 -6.85 7.75
N HIS A 54 0.03 -7.69 7.12
CA HIS A 54 1.48 -7.71 7.32
C HIS A 54 2.17 -8.14 6.02
N SER A 55 3.31 -7.54 5.71
CA SER A 55 4.09 -7.92 4.53
C SER A 55 5.55 -7.48 4.66
N SER A 56 6.39 -7.91 3.71
CA SER A 56 7.73 -7.37 3.51
C SER A 56 7.69 -6.39 2.34
N VAL A 57 8.20 -5.18 2.55
CA VAL A 57 8.27 -4.11 1.56
C VAL A 57 9.72 -3.83 1.22
N ASP A 58 10.03 -3.88 -0.07
CA ASP A 58 11.33 -3.48 -0.61
C ASP A 58 11.34 -1.97 -0.85
N GLU A 59 12.05 -1.27 0.02
CA GLU A 59 12.31 0.18 -0.02
C GLU A 59 13.75 0.47 -0.45
N SER A 60 14.48 -0.49 -1.03
CA SER A 60 15.91 -0.38 -1.36
C SER A 60 16.22 0.79 -2.29
N PHE A 61 15.37 1.00 -3.29
CA PHE A 61 15.48 2.11 -4.25
C PHE A 61 15.29 3.50 -3.61
N ILE A 62 14.67 3.57 -2.43
CA ILE A 62 14.28 4.83 -1.78
C ILE A 62 15.15 5.11 -0.55
N THR A 63 15.39 4.10 0.27
CA THR A 63 16.08 4.19 1.57
C THR A 63 17.52 3.67 1.53
N GLY A 64 17.87 2.85 0.53
CA GLY A 64 19.18 2.18 0.45
C GLY A 64 19.30 0.90 1.27
N GLU A 65 18.24 0.49 1.99
CA GLU A 65 18.22 -0.75 2.74
C GLU A 65 18.22 -1.96 1.80
N SER A 66 19.20 -2.86 1.97
CA SER A 66 19.43 -3.96 1.01
C SER A 66 18.42 -5.11 1.13
N MET A 67 17.73 -5.22 2.27
CA MET A 67 16.77 -6.29 2.54
C MET A 67 15.35 -5.72 2.70
N PRO A 68 14.31 -6.41 2.21
CA PRO A 68 12.93 -6.00 2.43
C PRO A 68 12.60 -5.86 3.92
N ILE A 69 11.94 -4.76 4.27
CA ILE A 69 11.57 -4.42 5.64
C ILE A 69 10.17 -4.99 5.92
N VAL A 70 10.01 -5.68 7.05
CA VAL A 70 8.69 -6.15 7.49
C VAL A 70 7.86 -4.96 7.96
N LYS A 71 6.67 -4.80 7.38
CA LYS A 71 5.67 -3.80 7.75
C LYS A 71 4.46 -4.49 8.37
N LYS A 72 3.98 -3.95 9.48
CA LYS A 72 2.76 -4.34 10.19
C LYS A 72 1.94 -3.10 10.51
N LYS A 73 0.73 -3.31 11.05
CA LYS A 73 -0.15 -2.22 11.48
C LYS A 73 0.60 -1.17 12.34
N GLY A 74 0.51 0.09 11.93
CA GLY A 74 1.18 1.24 12.55
C GLY A 74 2.49 1.66 11.88
N ASP A 75 3.07 0.83 11.02
CA ASP A 75 4.31 1.17 10.32
C ASP A 75 4.03 2.04 9.08
N SER A 76 4.94 2.96 8.78
CA SER A 76 4.88 3.78 7.56
C SER A 76 5.39 3.02 6.34
N VAL A 77 4.79 3.29 5.19
CA VAL A 77 5.18 2.75 3.88
C VAL A 77 5.35 3.91 2.91
N VAL A 78 6.40 3.84 2.09
CA VAL A 78 6.70 4.88 1.10
C VAL A 78 6.13 4.51 -0.27
N GLY A 79 5.53 5.48 -0.96
CA GLY A 79 5.06 5.36 -2.33
C GLY A 79 6.19 4.99 -3.29
N GLY A 80 5.90 4.12 -4.23
CA GLY A 80 6.87 3.54 -5.16
C GLY A 80 7.65 2.34 -4.63
N SER A 81 7.58 2.05 -3.32
CA SER A 81 8.13 0.82 -2.74
C SER A 81 7.44 -0.42 -3.29
N LEU A 82 8.14 -1.55 -3.34
CA LEU A 82 7.58 -2.80 -3.84
C LEU A 82 7.10 -3.64 -2.66
N ASN A 83 5.79 -3.84 -2.55
CA ASN A 83 5.25 -4.82 -1.63
C ASN A 83 5.56 -6.22 -2.18
N THR A 84 6.36 -7.01 -1.47
CA THR A 84 6.89 -8.27 -2.02
C THR A 84 5.89 -9.42 -1.90
N LYS A 85 5.19 -9.51 -0.77
CA LYS A 85 4.27 -10.61 -0.42
C LYS A 85 2.98 -10.03 0.16
N GLY A 86 2.18 -10.87 0.81
CA GLY A 86 1.07 -10.47 1.68
C GLY A 86 0.05 -9.54 1.01
N THR A 87 -0.87 -9.02 1.80
CA THR A 87 -1.69 -7.88 1.40
C THR A 87 -1.75 -6.96 2.59
N ILE A 88 -1.53 -5.68 2.34
CA ILE A 88 -1.61 -4.64 3.35
C ILE A 88 -2.63 -3.61 2.91
N LEU A 89 -3.36 -3.06 3.87
CA LEU A 89 -4.18 -1.88 3.70
C LEU A 89 -3.43 -0.70 4.30
N ILE A 90 -3.33 0.39 3.54
CA ILE A 90 -2.71 1.64 3.96
C ILE A 90 -3.71 2.78 3.92
N GLN A 91 -3.46 3.83 4.70
CA GLN A 91 -4.23 5.08 4.72
C GLN A 91 -3.30 6.28 4.89
#